data_AF-W9YQL3-F1
#
_entry.id   AF-W9YQL3-F1
#
_cell.length_a   1.000
_cell.length_b   1.000
_cell.length_c   1.000
_cell.angle_alpha   90.00
_cell.angle_beta   90.00
_cell.angle_gamma   90.00
#
_symmetry.space_group_name_H-M   'P 1'
#
loop_
_entity.id
_entity.type
_entity.pdbx_description
1 polymer ?
#
loop_
_entity_poly.entity_id
_entity_poly.type
_entity_poly.pdbx_seq_one_letter_code
_entity_poly.pdbx_strand_id
1 'polypeptide(L)'
;QPRRQVELRVSSKHLSLASEVFRNSRESRSNGDESIMTISFPCDDLDAMRILLNIIHGLTRRVPRQVEVKLFAQVVILIDKYEFHEVAEVFTDMWFDSLRASILQDHPQDMACLISICWVLKKSSEYRSLTKKAIIEITGLENVGVRIPQWIDGEIQSRRQAILGKLLMTFSKLLDRYHGSQRLCHQQTNCDPLALGKLIRCLQFLEIYPIPEPSAIKSSLQYL
;
A
#
# COMPACT_ATOMS: atom_id res chain seq x y z
N GLN A 1 27.18 11.59 -11.23
CA GLN A 1 27.62 12.35 -10.03
C GLN A 1 27.86 11.36 -8.90
N PRO A 2 28.94 11.48 -8.10
CA PRO A 2 29.15 10.60 -6.95
C PRO A 2 28.04 10.87 -5.92
N ARG A 3 27.45 9.81 -5.36
CA ARG A 3 26.42 9.93 -4.31
C ARG A 3 27.03 10.68 -3.12
N ARG A 4 26.42 11.78 -2.71
CA ARG A 4 26.85 12.55 -1.54
C ARG A 4 26.64 11.69 -0.29
N GLN A 5 27.73 11.21 0.29
CA GLN A 5 27.69 10.48 1.56
C GLN A 5 27.45 11.48 2.69
N VAL A 6 26.41 11.24 3.49
CA VAL A 6 26.06 12.07 4.64
C VAL A 6 26.27 11.23 5.89
N GLU A 7 27.06 11.75 6.83
CA GLU A 7 27.32 11.12 8.10
C GLU A 7 26.58 11.86 9.21
N LEU A 8 25.86 11.11 10.05
CA LEU A 8 25.12 11.64 11.19
C LEU A 8 25.73 11.05 12.46
N ARG A 9 26.24 11.92 13.35
CA ARG A 9 26.74 11.52 14.66
C ARG A 9 25.65 11.62 15.69
N VAL A 10 25.37 10.52 16.36
CA VAL A 10 24.27 10.38 17.33
C VAL A 10 24.70 9.58 18.55
N SER A 11 23.89 9.64 19.60
CA SER A 11 24.17 8.93 20.84
C SER A 11 23.73 7.47 20.74
N SER A 12 24.67 6.55 20.90
CA SER A 12 24.38 5.11 20.99
C SER A 12 23.47 4.77 22.19
N LYS A 13 23.52 5.56 23.27
CA LYS A 13 22.64 5.38 24.43
C LYS A 13 21.18 5.64 24.09
N HIS A 14 20.89 6.74 23.39
CA HIS A 14 19.54 7.08 22.97
C HIS A 14 19.00 6.07 21.95
N LEU A 15 19.83 5.66 20.98
CA LEU A 15 19.43 4.65 19.98
C LEU A 15 19.09 3.29 20.60
N SER A 16 19.93 2.75 21.49
CA SER A 16 19.67 1.47 22.15
C SER A 16 18.51 1.51 23.14
N LEU A 17 18.17 2.70 23.66
CA LEU A 17 16.96 2.85 24.46
C LEU A 17 15.72 2.77 23.57
N ALA A 18 15.75 3.47 22.42
CA ALA A 18 14.63 3.59 21.51
C ALA A 18 14.36 2.37 20.61
N SER A 19 15.34 1.48 20.42
CA SER A 19 15.25 0.34 19.51
C SER A 19 16.01 -0.87 20.02
N GLU A 20 15.34 -2.02 19.98
CA GLU A 20 15.95 -3.30 20.32
C GLU A 20 17.01 -3.72 19.29
N VAL A 21 16.79 -3.43 18.00
CA VAL A 21 17.77 -3.64 16.92
C VAL A 21 19.11 -2.97 17.25
N PHE A 22 19.07 -1.70 17.68
CA PHE A 22 20.27 -0.96 18.05
C PHE A 22 20.80 -1.32 19.45
N ARG A 23 19.97 -1.87 20.34
CA ARG A 23 20.41 -2.42 21.64
C ARG A 23 21.25 -3.68 21.44
N ASN A 24 20.72 -4.64 20.69
CA ASN A 24 21.37 -5.92 20.40
C ASN A 24 22.68 -5.70 19.62
N SER A 25 22.69 -4.75 18.69
CA SER A 25 23.90 -4.39 17.95
C SER A 25 25.00 -3.79 18.84
N ARG A 26 24.64 -3.14 19.95
CA ARG A 26 25.59 -2.59 20.93
C ARG A 26 26.09 -3.67 21.89
N GLU A 27 25.18 -4.51 22.39
CA GLU A 27 25.47 -5.56 23.38
C GLU A 27 26.31 -6.71 22.80
N SER A 28 26.11 -7.07 21.52
CA SER A 28 26.94 -8.06 20.83
C SER A 28 28.41 -7.66 20.69
N ARG A 29 28.78 -6.41 21.03
CA ARG A 29 30.11 -5.84 20.79
C ARG A 29 30.77 -5.25 22.03
N SER A 30 30.14 -5.33 23.20
CA SER A 30 30.69 -4.82 24.47
C SER A 30 31.89 -5.62 25.03
N ASN A 31 32.74 -6.15 24.15
CA ASN A 31 34.12 -6.52 24.47
C ASN A 31 35.01 -5.26 24.34
N GLY A 32 34.78 -4.27 25.20
CA GLY A 32 35.79 -3.28 25.61
C GLY A 32 36.17 -2.11 24.70
N ASP A 33 35.60 -1.93 23.51
CA ASP A 33 36.00 -0.84 22.61
C ASP A 33 34.98 0.32 22.60
N GLU A 34 35.36 1.48 23.17
CA GLU A 34 34.58 2.74 23.13
C GLU A 34 34.68 3.46 21.76
N SER A 35 34.97 2.73 20.69
CA SER A 35 35.18 3.30 19.37
C SER A 35 33.88 3.83 18.75
N ILE A 36 34.01 4.87 17.91
CA ILE A 36 32.89 5.43 17.15
C ILE A 36 32.36 4.35 16.20
N MET A 37 31.12 3.92 16.41
CA MET A 37 30.45 2.95 15.54
C MET A 37 29.87 3.63 14.30
N THR A 38 30.36 3.25 13.13
CA THR A 38 29.78 3.66 11.84
C THR A 38 28.85 2.58 11.32
N ILE A 39 27.58 2.93 11.12
CA ILE A 39 26.56 2.05 10.53
C ILE A 39 26.13 2.64 9.19
N SER A 40 26.19 1.82 8.14
CA SER A 40 25.81 2.24 6.78
C SER A 40 24.35 1.95 6.50
N PHE A 41 23.64 2.95 5.98
CA PHE A 41 22.21 2.88 5.64
C PHE A 41 22.00 3.17 4.14
N PRO A 42 22.35 2.25 3.23
CA PRO A 42 22.43 2.55 1.79
C PRO A 42 21.06 2.73 1.10
N CYS A 43 19.97 2.28 1.73
CA CYS A 43 18.63 2.26 1.14
C CYS A 43 17.61 3.13 1.89
N ASP A 44 18.02 3.77 2.98
CA ASP A 44 17.10 4.50 3.86
C ASP A 44 17.02 5.96 3.45
N ASP A 45 15.81 6.52 3.57
CA ASP A 45 15.59 7.94 3.30
C ASP A 45 16.25 8.79 4.39
N LEU A 46 17.11 9.73 3.96
CA LEU A 46 17.92 10.56 4.85
C LEU A 46 17.05 11.49 5.69
N ASP A 47 16.00 12.07 5.11
CA ASP A 47 15.17 13.05 5.81
C ASP A 47 14.25 12.37 6.81
N ALA A 48 13.68 11.22 6.45
CA ALA A 48 12.94 10.36 7.37
C ALA A 48 13.81 9.91 8.56
N MET A 49 15.05 9.48 8.30
CA MET A 49 15.99 9.11 9.34
C MET A 49 16.33 10.30 10.25
N ARG A 50 16.57 11.49 9.69
CA ARG A 50 16.83 12.71 10.48
C ARG A 50 15.66 13.08 11.39
N ILE A 51 14.43 12.91 10.93
CA ILE A 51 13.22 13.11 11.75
C ILE A 51 13.23 12.14 12.94
N LEU A 52 13.43 10.84 12.69
CA LEU A 52 13.47 9.84 13.76
C LEU A 52 14.59 10.11 14.77
N LEU A 53 15.78 10.47 14.29
CA LEU A 53 16.88 10.82 15.18
C LEU A 53 16.57 12.05 16.04
N ASN A 54 15.90 13.08 15.50
CA ASN A 54 15.46 14.22 16.29
C ASN A 54 14.43 13.80 17.36
N ILE A 55 13.50 12.90 17.04
CA ILE A 55 12.53 12.34 18.00
C ILE A 55 13.26 11.59 19.12
N ILE A 56 14.13 10.64 18.76
CA ILE A 56 14.88 9.78 19.68
C ILE A 56 15.75 10.59 20.66
N HIS A 57 16.28 11.74 20.22
CA HIS A 57 17.13 12.61 21.04
C HIS A 57 16.35 13.70 21.76
N GLY A 58 15.01 13.66 21.76
CA GLY A 58 14.17 14.67 22.43
C GLY A 58 14.25 16.07 21.81
N LEU A 59 14.77 16.20 20.58
CA LEU A 59 14.90 17.46 19.86
C LEU A 59 13.57 17.85 19.20
N THR A 60 12.49 17.83 19.98
CA THR A 60 11.09 17.95 19.50
C THR A 60 10.81 19.24 18.73
N ARG A 61 11.53 20.34 19.04
CA ARG A 61 11.43 21.60 18.28
C ARG A 61 11.91 21.50 16.83
N ARG A 62 12.74 20.49 16.51
CA ARG A 62 13.25 20.19 15.16
C ARG A 62 12.38 19.18 14.40
N VAL A 63 11.37 18.62 15.06
CA VAL A 63 10.45 17.65 14.46
C VAL A 63 9.28 18.42 13.84
N PRO A 64 8.99 18.21 12.54
CA PRO A 64 7.90 18.91 11.87
C PRO A 64 6.54 18.54 12.48
N ARG A 65 5.61 19.51 12.53
CA ARG A 65 4.24 19.29 13.02
C ARG A 65 3.29 18.75 11.96
N GLN A 66 3.67 18.88 10.69
CA GLN A 66 2.97 18.36 9.54
C GLN A 66 4.00 17.73 8.61
N VAL A 67 3.65 16.60 8.01
CA VAL A 67 4.54 15.85 7.13
C VAL A 67 3.75 15.42 5.90
N GLU A 68 4.36 15.54 4.72
CA GLU A 68 3.77 15.05 3.48
C GLU A 68 3.63 13.51 3.53
N VAL A 69 2.56 12.99 2.92
CA VAL A 69 2.22 11.55 2.91
C VAL A 69 3.41 10.66 2.55
N LYS A 70 4.20 11.03 1.54
CA LYS A 70 5.36 10.24 1.08
C LYS A 70 6.48 10.20 2.12
N LEU A 71 6.83 11.34 2.70
CA LEU A 71 7.85 11.41 3.75
C LEU A 71 7.37 10.68 5.01
N PHE A 72 6.10 10.79 5.36
CA PHE A 72 5.52 10.05 6.48
C PHE A 72 5.59 8.53 6.24
N ALA A 73 5.29 8.07 5.02
CA ALA A 73 5.45 6.66 4.65
C ALA A 73 6.90 6.17 4.78
N GLN A 74 7.90 6.99 4.44
CA GLN A 74 9.31 6.65 4.69
C GLN A 74 9.62 6.55 6.19
N VAL A 75 9.10 7.48 6.99
CA VAL A 75 9.29 7.46 8.45
C VAL A 75 8.72 6.18 9.05
N VAL A 76 7.48 5.79 8.70
CA VAL A 76 6.87 4.56 9.26
C VAL A 76 7.58 3.29 8.79
N ILE A 77 8.12 3.25 7.57
CA ILE A 77 8.94 2.11 7.11
C ILE A 77 10.19 1.96 7.98
N LEU A 78 10.84 3.08 8.31
CA LEU A 78 12.01 3.05 9.20
C LEU A 78 11.62 2.72 10.65
N ILE A 79 10.43 3.14 11.10
CA ILE A 79 9.89 2.75 12.41
C ILE A 79 9.71 1.23 12.48
N ASP A 80 9.12 0.62 11.47
CA ASP A 80 8.92 -0.83 11.40
C ASP A 80 10.27 -1.56 11.34
N LYS A 81 11.15 -1.13 10.43
CA LYS A 81 12.48 -1.72 10.20
C LYS A 81 13.38 -1.71 11.43
N TYR A 82 13.35 -0.64 12.22
CA TYR A 82 14.22 -0.44 13.37
C TYR A 82 13.49 -0.51 14.71
N GLU A 83 12.21 -0.86 14.70
CA GLU A 83 11.38 -1.00 15.90
C GLU A 83 11.27 0.26 16.76
N PHE A 84 11.14 1.44 16.15
CA PHE A 84 11.02 2.73 16.84
C PHE A 84 9.56 3.10 17.23
N HIS A 85 8.68 2.12 17.38
CA HIS A 85 7.24 2.36 17.53
C HIS A 85 6.90 3.24 18.74
N GLU A 86 7.41 2.88 19.92
CA GLU A 86 7.13 3.58 21.19
C GLU A 86 7.60 5.04 21.15
N VAL A 87 8.84 5.28 20.73
CA VAL A 87 9.44 6.62 20.79
C VAL A 87 8.80 7.60 19.79
N ALA A 88 8.23 7.09 18.71
CA ALA A 88 7.64 7.89 17.64
C ALA A 88 6.12 8.06 17.78
N GLU A 89 5.46 7.32 18.66
CA GLU A 89 3.99 7.19 18.74
C GLU A 89 3.28 8.55 18.72
N VAL A 90 3.66 9.45 19.63
CA VAL A 90 3.05 10.79 19.77
C VAL A 90 3.10 11.60 18.46
N PHE A 91 4.21 11.51 17.72
CA PHE A 91 4.34 12.24 16.44
C PHE A 91 3.59 11.53 15.33
N THR A 92 3.63 10.20 15.29
CA THR A 92 2.93 9.44 14.27
C THR A 92 1.41 9.57 14.39
N ASP A 93 0.86 9.59 15.59
CA ASP A 93 -0.57 9.83 15.81
C ASP A 93 -0.97 11.26 15.40
N MET A 94 -0.17 12.26 15.78
CA MET A 94 -0.39 13.65 15.39
C MET A 94 -0.41 13.82 13.87
N TRP A 95 0.56 13.24 13.15
CA TRP A 95 0.59 13.30 11.70
C TRP A 95 -0.56 12.51 11.09
N PHE A 96 -0.88 11.32 11.61
CA PHE A 96 -1.98 10.51 11.12
C PHE A 96 -3.33 11.22 11.22
N ASP A 97 -3.61 11.89 12.34
CA ASP A 97 -4.84 12.65 12.53
C ASP A 97 -4.95 13.81 11.53
N SER A 98 -3.83 14.47 11.22
CA SER A 98 -3.80 15.51 10.17
C SER A 98 -4.05 14.95 8.77
N LEU A 99 -3.64 13.71 8.49
CA LEU A 99 -3.86 13.02 7.23
C LEU A 99 -5.28 12.43 7.11
N ARG A 100 -5.99 12.24 8.22
CA ARG A 100 -7.29 11.55 8.24
C ARG A 100 -8.31 12.19 7.29
N ALA A 101 -8.30 13.51 7.17
CA ALA A 101 -9.13 14.24 6.20
C ALA A 101 -8.74 13.93 4.75
N SER A 102 -7.45 13.87 4.42
CA SER A 102 -6.94 13.54 3.08
C SER A 102 -7.20 12.08 2.69
N ILE A 103 -7.18 11.15 3.65
CA ILE A 103 -7.57 9.75 3.41
C ILE A 103 -9.01 9.66 2.88
N LEU A 104 -9.88 10.58 3.30
CA LEU A 104 -11.28 10.65 2.87
C LEU A 104 -11.46 11.36 1.52
N GLN A 105 -10.46 12.12 1.03
CA GLN A 105 -10.55 12.98 -0.15
C GLN A 105 -10.10 12.34 -1.48
N ASP A 106 -9.88 11.02 -1.49
CA ASP A 106 -9.67 10.26 -2.71
C ASP A 106 -8.36 10.58 -3.46
N HIS A 107 -7.26 9.97 -3.02
CA HIS A 107 -5.92 10.18 -3.59
C HIS A 107 -5.32 8.87 -4.11
N PRO A 108 -5.66 8.45 -5.35
CA PRO A 108 -5.17 7.20 -5.91
C PRO A 108 -3.64 7.16 -6.01
N GLN A 109 -2.99 8.30 -6.24
CA GLN A 109 -1.53 8.40 -6.33
C GLN A 109 -0.79 8.08 -5.03
N ASP A 110 -1.42 8.26 -3.87
CA ASP A 110 -0.77 8.05 -2.57
C ASP A 110 -1.23 6.75 -1.88
N MET A 111 -2.01 5.93 -2.58
CA MET A 111 -2.68 4.77 -1.98
C MET A 111 -1.69 3.78 -1.34
N ALA A 112 -0.55 3.55 -1.99
CA ALA A 112 0.52 2.71 -1.45
C ALA A 112 1.10 3.23 -0.12
N CYS A 113 1.37 4.53 -0.07
CA CYS A 113 1.88 5.23 1.10
C CYS A 113 0.88 5.14 2.24
N LEU A 114 -0.39 5.45 1.97
CA LEU A 114 -1.48 5.43 2.96
C LEU A 114 -1.73 4.02 3.50
N ILE A 115 -1.72 3.00 2.65
CA ILE A 115 -1.83 1.59 3.06
C ILE A 115 -0.66 1.21 3.99
N SER A 116 0.57 1.60 3.64
CA SER A 116 1.76 1.31 4.44
C SER A 116 1.70 1.98 5.82
N ILE A 117 1.30 3.25 5.86
CA ILE A 117 1.09 4.00 7.11
C ILE A 117 0.06 3.31 7.98
N CYS A 118 -1.12 2.98 7.42
CA CYS A 118 -2.18 2.35 8.20
C CYS A 118 -1.78 0.95 8.69
N TRP A 119 -1.00 0.20 7.89
CA TRP A 119 -0.49 -1.10 8.27
C TRP A 119 0.47 -1.02 9.46
N VAL A 120 1.56 -0.25 9.33
CA VAL A 120 2.60 -0.14 10.36
C VAL A 120 2.03 0.45 11.66
N LEU A 121 1.19 1.49 11.56
CA LEU A 121 0.58 2.15 12.71
C LEU A 121 -0.67 1.41 13.24
N LYS A 122 -0.98 0.22 12.71
CA LYS A 122 -2.10 -0.63 13.15
C LYS A 122 -3.48 0.06 13.07
N LYS A 123 -3.66 1.01 12.14
CA LYS A 123 -4.93 1.74 11.90
C LYS A 123 -5.86 0.90 11.04
N SER A 124 -6.46 -0.12 11.67
CA SER A 124 -7.15 -1.22 11.00
C SER A 124 -8.37 -0.80 10.18
N SER A 125 -9.12 0.22 10.62
CA SER A 125 -10.35 0.65 9.94
C SER A 125 -10.03 1.35 8.61
N GLU A 126 -9.03 2.19 8.62
CA GLU A 126 -8.50 2.95 7.49
C GLU A 126 -7.77 2.02 6.53
N TYR A 127 -6.97 1.09 7.06
CA TYR A 127 -6.33 0.04 6.27
C TYR A 127 -7.36 -0.79 5.50
N ARG A 128 -8.44 -1.24 6.14
CA ARG A 128 -9.51 -2.00 5.48
C ARG A 128 -10.21 -1.18 4.39
N SER A 129 -10.48 0.10 4.66
CA SER A 129 -11.11 0.99 3.69
C SER A 129 -10.23 1.19 2.45
N LEU A 130 -8.96 1.53 2.66
CA LEU A 130 -7.99 1.78 1.60
C LEU A 130 -7.68 0.54 0.77
N THR A 131 -7.52 -0.63 1.40
CA THR A 131 -7.27 -1.88 0.66
C THR A 131 -8.49 -2.31 -0.15
N LYS A 132 -9.72 -2.16 0.36
CA LYS A 132 -10.94 -2.41 -0.41
C LYS A 132 -11.00 -1.50 -1.64
N LYS A 133 -10.63 -0.23 -1.46
CA LYS A 133 -10.56 0.74 -2.55
C LYS A 133 -9.51 0.35 -3.58
N ALA A 134 -8.30 0.02 -3.15
CA ALA A 134 -7.20 -0.41 -4.02
C ALA A 134 -7.59 -1.61 -4.88
N ILE A 135 -8.27 -2.60 -4.31
CA ILE A 135 -8.76 -3.79 -5.03
C ILE A 135 -9.67 -3.39 -6.21
N ILE A 136 -10.55 -2.41 -6.01
CA ILE A 136 -11.55 -1.99 -6.99
C ILE A 136 -10.93 -1.03 -8.02
N GLU A 137 -10.24 0.00 -7.54
CA GLU A 137 -9.90 1.18 -8.32
C GLU A 137 -8.54 1.13 -8.98
N ILE A 138 -7.61 0.35 -8.42
CA ILE A 138 -6.21 0.34 -8.85
C ILE A 138 -5.85 -1.02 -9.48
N THR A 139 -4.99 -0.98 -10.49
CA THR A 139 -4.50 -2.15 -11.24
C THR A 139 -3.11 -2.63 -10.79
N GLY A 140 -2.42 -1.82 -9.99
CA GLY A 140 -1.19 -2.15 -9.27
C GLY A 140 -0.78 -1.00 -8.36
N LEU A 141 -0.18 -1.30 -7.20
CA LEU A 141 0.31 -0.28 -6.27
C LEU A 141 1.71 0.20 -6.69
N GLU A 142 1.79 0.82 -7.86
CA GLU A 142 3.03 1.47 -8.29
C GLU A 142 3.16 2.82 -7.58
N ASN A 143 4.15 2.96 -6.71
CA ASN A 143 4.49 4.25 -6.13
C ASN A 143 5.99 4.50 -6.18
N VAL A 144 6.35 5.66 -6.72
CA VAL A 144 7.75 6.10 -6.83
C VAL A 144 8.24 6.45 -5.44
N GLY A 145 9.02 5.54 -4.84
CA GLY A 145 9.81 5.79 -3.63
C GLY A 145 9.42 4.99 -2.40
N VAL A 146 8.17 4.52 -2.28
CA VAL A 146 7.70 3.74 -1.11
C VAL A 146 7.52 2.28 -1.51
N ARG A 147 8.35 1.40 -0.97
CA ARG A 147 8.20 -0.06 -1.14
C ARG A 147 7.30 -0.59 -0.05
N ILE A 148 6.01 -0.76 -0.35
CA ILE A 148 5.11 -1.57 0.49
C ILE A 148 5.70 -2.99 0.57
N PRO A 149 5.58 -3.70 1.70
CA PRO A 149 5.85 -5.13 1.74
C PRO A 149 5.16 -5.87 0.59
N GLN A 150 5.94 -6.65 -0.18
CA GLN A 150 5.46 -7.30 -1.41
C GLN A 150 4.23 -8.18 -1.19
N TRP A 151 4.09 -8.75 0.00
CA TRP A 151 2.94 -9.59 0.35
C TRP A 151 1.62 -8.80 0.43
N ILE A 152 1.65 -7.49 0.77
CA ILE A 152 0.45 -6.64 0.80
C ILE A 152 -0.06 -6.41 -0.62
N ASP A 153 0.83 -6.03 -1.54
CA ASP A 153 0.50 -5.86 -2.95
C ASP A 153 0.02 -7.18 -3.58
N GLY A 154 0.71 -8.28 -3.27
CA GLY A 154 0.31 -9.63 -3.69
C GLY A 154 -1.09 -10.03 -3.22
N GLU A 155 -1.45 -9.74 -1.96
CA GLU A 155 -2.79 -10.03 -1.41
C GLU A 155 -3.88 -9.18 -2.08
N ILE A 156 -3.61 -7.89 -2.31
CA ILE A 156 -4.54 -6.99 -3.01
C ILE A 156 -4.77 -7.47 -4.43
N GLN A 157 -3.71 -7.81 -5.16
CA GLN A 157 -3.81 -8.31 -6.52
C GLN A 157 -4.49 -9.68 -6.59
N SER A 158 -4.19 -10.58 -5.66
CA SER A 158 -4.86 -11.89 -5.56
C SER A 158 -6.37 -11.74 -5.36
N ARG A 159 -6.80 -10.86 -4.45
CA ARG A 159 -8.22 -10.58 -4.22
C ARG A 159 -8.90 -9.96 -5.44
N ARG A 160 -8.23 -9.02 -6.10
CA ARG A 160 -8.71 -8.42 -7.35
C ARG A 160 -8.92 -9.48 -8.43
N GLN A 161 -7.94 -10.36 -8.64
CA GLN A 161 -8.03 -11.47 -9.59
C GLN A 161 -9.18 -12.43 -9.26
N ALA A 162 -9.39 -12.73 -7.97
CA ALA A 162 -10.51 -13.57 -7.54
C ALA A 162 -11.89 -12.93 -7.80
N ILE A 163 -12.03 -11.62 -7.61
CA ILE A 163 -13.28 -10.88 -7.91
C ILE A 163 -13.52 -10.86 -9.43
N LEU A 164 -12.49 -10.53 -10.21
CA LEU A 164 -12.55 -10.56 -11.67
C LEU A 164 -12.94 -11.95 -12.17
N GLY A 165 -12.32 -13.01 -11.66
CA GLY A 165 -12.66 -14.39 -12.01
C GLY A 165 -14.13 -14.70 -11.79
N LYS A 166 -14.70 -14.32 -10.64
CA LYS A 166 -16.13 -14.51 -10.36
C LYS A 166 -17.03 -13.72 -11.33
N LEU A 167 -16.67 -12.48 -11.64
CA LEU A 167 -17.43 -11.63 -12.56
C LEU A 167 -17.42 -12.20 -13.99
N LEU A 168 -16.24 -12.53 -14.51
CA LEU A 168 -16.08 -13.09 -15.86
C LEU A 168 -16.74 -14.46 -16.01
N MET A 169 -16.64 -15.32 -14.99
CA MET A 169 -17.40 -16.57 -14.95
C MET A 169 -18.92 -16.34 -15.00
N THR A 170 -19.41 -15.26 -14.40
CA THR A 170 -20.84 -14.92 -14.43
C THR A 170 -21.27 -14.51 -15.83
N PHE A 171 -20.46 -13.68 -16.51
CA PHE A 171 -20.71 -13.32 -17.92
C PHE A 171 -20.64 -14.52 -18.85
N SER A 172 -19.66 -15.41 -18.66
CA SER A 172 -19.52 -16.64 -19.47
C SER A 172 -20.75 -17.53 -19.31
N LYS A 173 -21.17 -17.82 -18.08
CA LYS A 173 -22.40 -18.58 -17.82
C LYS A 173 -23.63 -17.93 -18.44
N LEU A 174 -23.71 -16.60 -18.43
CA LEU A 174 -24.84 -15.88 -19.02
C LEU A 174 -24.83 -15.99 -20.56
N LEU A 175 -23.66 -15.84 -21.20
CA LEU A 175 -23.50 -16.06 -22.63
C LEU A 175 -23.90 -17.49 -23.03
N ASP A 176 -23.36 -18.50 -22.34
CA ASP A 176 -23.65 -19.91 -22.62
C ASP A 176 -25.14 -20.21 -22.50
N ARG A 177 -25.78 -19.62 -21.47
CA ARG A 177 -27.22 -19.79 -21.23
C ARG A 177 -28.07 -19.25 -22.38
N TYR A 178 -27.73 -18.08 -22.94
CA TYR A 178 -28.46 -17.48 -24.06
C TYR A 178 -28.05 -18.03 -25.44
N HIS A 179 -26.84 -18.58 -25.56
CA HIS A 179 -26.36 -19.23 -26.78
C HIS A 179 -26.88 -20.67 -26.92
N GLY A 180 -27.30 -21.29 -25.82
CA GLY A 180 -27.87 -22.64 -25.80
C GLY A 180 -29.18 -22.77 -26.60
N SER A 181 -29.53 -24.01 -26.94
CA SER A 181 -30.79 -24.33 -27.63
C SER A 181 -32.03 -24.25 -26.73
N GLN A 182 -31.84 -24.08 -25.41
CA GLN A 182 -32.93 -23.96 -24.46
C GLN A 182 -33.53 -22.55 -24.50
N ARG A 183 -34.82 -22.48 -24.83
CA ARG A 183 -35.58 -21.23 -24.79
C ARG A 183 -35.78 -20.75 -23.35
N LEU A 184 -35.36 -19.53 -23.05
CA LEU A 184 -35.48 -18.92 -21.71
C LEU A 184 -36.72 -18.02 -21.65
N CYS A 185 -36.92 -17.19 -22.67
CA CYS A 185 -38.11 -16.37 -22.80
C CYS A 185 -39.25 -17.13 -23.49
N HIS A 186 -40.26 -17.52 -22.70
CA HIS A 186 -41.42 -18.27 -23.20
C HIS A 186 -42.43 -17.39 -23.95
N GLN A 187 -42.49 -16.10 -23.61
CA GLN A 187 -43.53 -15.18 -24.09
C GLN A 187 -43.25 -14.56 -25.47
N GLN A 188 -41.97 -14.46 -25.88
CA GLN A 188 -41.57 -13.85 -27.15
C GLN A 188 -40.46 -14.67 -27.79
N THR A 189 -40.52 -14.90 -29.11
CA THR A 189 -39.56 -15.74 -29.85
C THR A 189 -38.20 -15.07 -30.05
N ASN A 190 -38.18 -13.74 -30.18
CA ASN A 190 -36.95 -12.97 -30.44
C ASN A 190 -36.28 -12.44 -29.16
N CYS A 191 -36.83 -12.74 -27.98
CA CYS A 191 -36.32 -12.23 -26.71
C CYS A 191 -34.90 -12.76 -26.39
N ASP A 192 -34.66 -14.06 -26.55
CA ASP A 192 -33.36 -14.66 -26.24
C ASP A 192 -32.25 -14.14 -27.18
N PRO A 193 -32.43 -14.09 -28.52
CA PRO A 193 -31.44 -13.49 -29.43
C PRO A 193 -31.18 -12.00 -29.17
N LEU A 194 -32.22 -11.22 -28.84
CA LEU A 194 -32.06 -9.80 -28.52
C LEU A 194 -31.26 -9.60 -27.22
N ALA A 195 -31.55 -10.39 -26.18
CA ALA A 195 -30.81 -10.36 -24.93
C ALA A 195 -29.34 -10.75 -25.14
N LEU A 196 -29.07 -11.79 -25.93
CA LEU A 196 -27.71 -12.21 -26.29
C LEU A 196 -26.96 -11.10 -27.04
N GLY A 197 -27.57 -10.53 -28.07
CA GLY A 197 -26.97 -9.45 -28.85
C GLY A 197 -26.68 -8.22 -28.00
N LYS A 198 -27.58 -7.86 -27.08
CA LYS A 198 -27.36 -6.76 -26.13
C LYS A 198 -26.20 -7.07 -25.16
N LEU A 199 -26.14 -8.29 -24.63
CA LEU A 199 -25.06 -8.72 -23.74
C LEU A 199 -23.70 -8.66 -24.45
N ILE A 200 -23.59 -9.23 -25.66
CA ILE A 200 -22.35 -9.20 -26.45
C ILE A 200 -21.95 -7.74 -26.74
N ARG A 201 -22.88 -6.88 -27.14
CA ARG A 201 -22.59 -5.46 -27.38
C ARG A 201 -22.08 -4.74 -26.12
N CYS A 202 -22.65 -5.03 -24.95
CA CYS A 202 -22.15 -4.49 -23.69
C CYS A 202 -20.72 -4.97 -23.39
N LEU A 203 -20.45 -6.27 -23.53
CA LEU A 203 -19.11 -6.83 -23.28
C LEU A 203 -18.07 -6.30 -24.27
N GLN A 204 -18.46 -6.07 -25.53
CA GLN A 204 -17.61 -5.41 -26.54
C GLN A 204 -17.32 -3.95 -26.18
N PHE A 205 -18.34 -3.21 -25.71
CA PHE A 205 -18.17 -1.82 -25.25
C PHE A 205 -17.21 -1.73 -24.06
N LEU A 206 -17.23 -2.72 -23.17
CA LEU A 206 -16.30 -2.85 -22.04
C LEU A 206 -14.94 -3.45 -22.42
N GLU A 207 -14.70 -3.76 -23.70
CA GLU A 207 -13.47 -4.39 -24.22
C GLU A 207 -13.12 -5.75 -23.57
N ILE A 208 -14.14 -6.49 -23.10
CA ILE A 208 -14.00 -7.82 -22.47
C ILE A 208 -14.70 -8.92 -23.27
N TYR A 209 -14.89 -8.73 -24.58
CA TYR A 209 -15.39 -9.76 -25.49
C TYR A 209 -14.37 -10.07 -26.60
N PRO A 210 -14.00 -11.35 -26.84
CA PRO A 210 -14.35 -12.54 -26.05
C PRO A 210 -13.91 -12.42 -24.59
N ILE A 211 -14.58 -13.14 -23.69
CA ILE A 211 -14.31 -13.06 -22.25
C ILE A 211 -12.83 -13.43 -21.99
N PRO A 212 -12.02 -12.49 -21.47
CA PRO A 212 -10.60 -12.73 -21.27
C PRO A 212 -10.33 -13.45 -19.95
N GLU A 213 -9.09 -13.88 -19.74
CA GLU A 213 -8.60 -14.27 -18.42
C GLU A 213 -8.54 -13.05 -17.47
N PRO A 214 -8.81 -13.22 -16.15
CA PRO A 214 -8.75 -12.13 -15.17
C PRO A 214 -7.44 -11.32 -15.18
N SER A 215 -6.31 -11.96 -15.51
CA SER A 215 -4.98 -11.34 -15.54
C SER A 215 -4.80 -10.38 -16.73
N ALA A 216 -5.60 -10.53 -17.78
CA ALA A 216 -5.55 -9.66 -18.96
C ALA A 216 -6.30 -8.33 -18.76
N ILE A 217 -7.13 -8.22 -17.71
CA ILE A 217 -7.93 -7.02 -17.43
C ILE A 217 -7.07 -5.96 -16.73
N LYS A 218 -6.73 -4.92 -17.50
CA LYS A 218 -5.96 -3.76 -17.05
C LYS A 218 -6.81 -2.57 -16.64
N SER A 219 -8.15 -2.65 -16.76
CA SER A 219 -9.07 -1.60 -16.33
C SER A 219 -9.46 -1.77 -14.86
N SER A 220 -9.81 -0.67 -14.19
CA SER A 220 -10.37 -0.74 -12.84
C SER A 220 -11.70 -1.50 -12.84
N LEU A 221 -11.97 -2.23 -11.75
CA LEU A 221 -13.26 -2.89 -11.51
C LEU A 221 -14.42 -1.89 -11.41
N GLN A 222 -14.16 -0.61 -11.13
CA GLN A 222 -15.22 0.39 -11.06
C GLN A 222 -15.88 0.67 -12.43
N TYR A 223 -15.21 0.29 -13.52
CA TYR A 223 -15.68 0.49 -14.88
C TYR A 223 -16.29 -0.78 -15.49
N LEU A 224 -16.37 -1.88 -14.73
CA LEU A 224 -16.93 -3.17 -15.16
C LEU A 224 -18.23 -3.48 -14.42
#